data_AF-A0A2N0Z1Y6-F1
#
_entry.id   AF-A0A2N0Z1Y6-F1
#
_cell.length_a   1.000
_cell.length_b   1.000
_cell.length_c   1.000
_cell.angle_alpha   90.00
_cell.angle_beta   90.00
_cell.angle_gamma   90.00
#
_symmetry.space_group_name_H-M   'P 1'
#
loop_
_entity.id
_entity.type
_entity.pdbx_description
1 polymer ?
#
loop_
_entity_poly.entity_id
_entity_poly.type
_entity_poly.pdbx_seq_one_letter_code
_entity_poly.pdbx_strand_id
1 'polypeptide(L)'
;MEIIKHSYKKRGTMEFIYNKFPQSKVILYPIKNYYFVRTVKWHPEDPVVTRADLEKMELLSNELLGTIEFYKQRKSYKEDSEETSFY
;
A
#
# COMPACT_ATOMS: atom_id res chain seq x y z
N MET A 1 -4.91 9.31 6.92
CA MET A 1 -4.83 7.88 7.27
C MET A 1 -3.41 7.64 7.72
N GLU A 2 -3.23 6.97 8.85
CA GLU A 2 -1.92 6.79 9.47
C GLU A 2 -1.80 5.35 9.97
N ILE A 3 -0.57 4.86 10.07
CA ILE A 3 -0.26 3.52 10.58
C ILE A 3 -0.28 3.59 12.11
N ILE A 4 -1.17 2.84 12.75
CA ILE A 4 -1.21 2.73 14.21
C ILE A 4 -0.24 1.66 14.68
N LYS A 5 -0.28 0.49 14.03
CA LYS A 5 0.52 -0.67 14.39
C LYS A 5 0.98 -1.39 13.14
N HIS A 6 2.17 -1.95 13.23
CA HIS A 6 2.70 -2.89 12.24
C HIS A 6 3.27 -4.10 12.98
N SER A 7 3.13 -5.27 12.38
CA SER A 7 3.62 -6.53 12.93
C SER A 7 4.22 -7.38 11.82
N TYR A 8 5.38 -7.96 12.08
CA TYR A 8 6.05 -8.83 11.14
C TYR A 8 5.47 -10.25 11.21
N LYS A 9 5.06 -10.80 10.07
CA LYS A 9 4.57 -12.18 9.94
C LYS A 9 5.59 -13.07 9.23
N LYS A 10 5.37 -14.39 9.35
CA LYS A 10 6.17 -15.40 8.63
C LYS A 10 6.20 -15.11 7.11
N ARG A 11 7.32 -15.47 6.49
CA ARG A 11 7.62 -15.32 5.04
C ARG A 11 7.78 -13.87 4.53
N GLY A 12 8.25 -12.94 5.38
CA GLY A 12 8.53 -11.56 4.93
C GLY A 12 7.28 -10.68 4.79
N THR A 13 6.12 -11.22 5.16
CA THR A 13 4.84 -10.51 5.08
C THR A 13 4.73 -9.55 6.25
N MET A 14 4.25 -8.34 6.02
CA MET A 14 3.96 -7.38 7.09
C MET A 14 2.45 -7.20 7.25
N GLU A 15 1.99 -7.18 8.50
CA GLU A 15 0.62 -6.83 8.84
C GLU A 15 0.61 -5.39 9.37
N PHE A 16 -0.25 -4.55 8.79
CA PHE A 16 -0.43 -3.16 9.16
C PHE A 16 -1.88 -2.92 9.61
N ILE A 17 -2.02 -2.08 10.62
CA ILE A 17 -3.29 -1.62 11.17
C ILE A 17 -3.30 -0.10 11.05
N TYR A 18 -4.37 0.44 10.46
CA TYR A 18 -4.50 1.86 10.17
C TYR A 18 -5.54 2.50 11.07
N ASN A 19 -5.40 3.80 11.34
CA ASN A 19 -6.36 4.53 12.20
C ASN A 19 -7.78 4.56 11.62
N LYS A 20 -7.88 4.66 10.29
CA LYS A 20 -9.17 4.64 9.59
C LYS A 20 -9.83 3.26 9.62
N PHE A 21 -9.06 2.20 9.84
CA PHE A 21 -9.53 0.82 9.84
C PHE A 21 -8.95 0.05 11.04
N PRO A 22 -9.43 0.32 12.27
CA PRO A 22 -8.87 -0.25 13.48
C PRO A 22 -9.05 -1.77 13.58
N GLN A 23 -10.10 -2.34 12.94
CA GLN A 23 -10.31 -3.78 12.94
C GLN A 23 -9.77 -4.48 11.69
N SER A 24 -9.72 -3.78 10.56
CA SER A 24 -9.23 -4.37 9.32
C SER A 24 -7.71 -4.46 9.32
N LYS A 25 -7.22 -5.67 9.03
CA LYS A 25 -5.78 -5.96 8.97
C LYS A 25 -5.32 -5.96 7.53
N VAL A 26 -4.35 -5.11 7.23
CA VAL A 26 -3.77 -5.00 5.89
C VAL A 26 -2.51 -5.83 5.83
N ILE A 27 -2.48 -6.80 4.94
CA ILE A 27 -1.34 -7.69 4.75
C ILE A 27 -0.56 -7.20 3.52
N LEU A 28 0.65 -6.71 3.77
CA LEU A 28 1.60 -6.30 2.75
C LEU A 28 2.61 -7.40 2.44
N TYR A 29 2.85 -7.58 1.16
CA TYR A 29 3.81 -8.54 0.63
C TYR A 29 4.99 -7.81 -0.01
N PRO A 30 6.23 -8.24 0.26
CA PRO A 30 7.40 -7.69 -0.40
C PRO A 30 7.46 -8.14 -1.85
N ILE A 31 7.53 -7.19 -2.78
CA ILE A 31 7.72 -7.39 -4.21
C ILE A 31 9.05 -6.79 -4.60
N LYS A 32 10.09 -7.65 -4.63
CA LYS A 32 11.50 -7.30 -4.91
C LYS A 32 12.03 -6.18 -4.00
N ASN A 33 11.73 -4.92 -4.30
CA ASN A 33 12.26 -3.72 -3.65
C ASN A 33 11.20 -2.80 -3.03
N TYR A 34 9.91 -3.15 -3.11
CA TYR A 34 8.83 -2.38 -2.46
C TYR A 34 7.77 -3.31 -1.89
N TYR A 35 6.89 -2.78 -1.05
CA TYR A 35 5.79 -3.52 -0.43
C TYR A 35 4.48 -3.17 -1.12
N PHE A 36 3.65 -4.20 -1.36
CA PHE A 36 2.35 -4.04 -1.98
C PHE A 36 1.26 -4.65 -1.09
N VAL A 37 0.08 -4.03 -1.08
CA VAL A 37 -1.09 -4.54 -0.35
C VAL A 37 -1.60 -5.81 -1.04
N ARG A 38 -1.27 -6.98 -0.50
CA ARG A 38 -1.67 -8.27 -1.06
C ARG A 38 -3.08 -8.64 -0.67
N THR A 39 -3.46 -8.39 0.58
CA THR A 39 -4.76 -8.78 1.10
C THR A 39 -5.17 -7.82 2.20
N VAL A 40 -6.37 -7.26 2.06
CA VAL A 40 -7.01 -6.52 3.15
C VAL A 40 -8.03 -7.46 3.78
N LYS A 41 -7.81 -7.84 5.05
CA LYS A 41 -8.83 -8.51 5.85
C LYS A 41 -9.80 -7.45 6.33
N TRP A 42 -10.69 -7.04 5.44
CA TRP A 42 -11.73 -6.06 5.73
C TRP A 42 -12.76 -6.64 6.71
N HIS A 43 -13.12 -5.85 7.72
CA HIS A 43 -14.19 -6.17 8.65
C HIS A 43 -15.44 -5.35 8.30
N PRO A 44 -16.67 -5.91 8.39
CA PRO A 44 -17.89 -5.18 8.05
C PRO A 44 -18.19 -3.97 8.95
N GLU A 45 -17.57 -3.88 10.13
CA GLU A 45 -17.64 -2.70 11.01
C GLU A 45 -16.79 -1.53 10.51
N ASP A 46 -15.84 -1.79 9.61
CA ASP A 46 -14.97 -0.77 9.04
C ASP A 46 -15.55 -0.17 7.75
N PRO A 47 -15.24 1.10 7.45
CA PRO A 47 -15.68 1.73 6.21
C PRO A 47 -15.19 0.98 4.96
N VAL A 48 -15.88 1.18 3.84
CA VAL A 48 -15.52 0.55 2.56
C VAL A 48 -14.13 1.02 2.12
N VAL A 49 -13.25 0.06 1.83
CA VAL A 49 -11.90 0.33 1.34
C VAL A 49 -11.98 0.81 -0.11
N THR A 50 -11.69 2.10 -0.33
CA THR A 50 -11.65 2.68 -1.69
C THR A 50 -10.28 2.46 -2.35
N ARG A 51 -10.20 2.64 -3.67
CA ARG A 51 -8.92 2.63 -4.40
C ARG A 51 -7.94 3.69 -3.88
N ALA A 52 -8.44 4.88 -3.51
CA ALA A 52 -7.60 5.94 -2.94
C ALA A 52 -7.04 5.55 -1.56
N ASP A 53 -7.80 4.78 -0.78
CA ASP A 53 -7.32 4.25 0.50
C ASP A 53 -6.23 3.19 0.28
N LEU A 54 -6.39 2.27 -0.68
CA LEU A 54 -5.36 1.28 -1.03
C LEU A 54 -4.04 1.96 -1.42
N GLU A 55 -4.12 2.96 -2.30
CA GLU A 55 -2.94 3.71 -2.73
C GLU A 55 -2.24 4.41 -1.56
N LYS A 56 -3.01 5.02 -0.66
CA LYS A 56 -2.46 5.62 0.57
C LYS A 56 -1.82 4.57 1.48
N MET A 57 -2.41 3.39 1.64
CA MET A 57 -1.81 2.31 2.45
C MET A 57 -0.46 1.87 1.88
N GLU A 58 -0.39 1.72 0.55
CA GLU A 58 0.87 1.38 -0.13
C GLU A 58 1.91 2.47 0.10
N LEU A 59 1.56 3.74 -0.10
CA LEU A 59 2.47 4.87 0.11
C LEU A 59 2.98 4.92 1.55
N LEU A 60 2.08 4.90 2.53
CA LEU A 60 2.45 4.96 3.96
C LEU A 60 3.33 3.78 4.38
N SER A 61 3.02 2.58 3.90
CA SER A 61 3.82 1.39 4.22
C SER A 61 5.22 1.48 3.60
N ASN A 62 5.30 1.90 2.34
CA ASN A 62 6.58 2.04 1.67
C ASN A 62 7.41 3.20 2.24
N GLU A 63 6.76 4.28 2.69
CA GLU A 63 7.42 5.39 3.40
C GLU A 63 8.01 4.94 4.73
N LEU A 64 7.22 4.22 5.54
CA LEU A 64 7.67 3.69 6.83
C LEU A 64 8.81 2.68 6.68
N LEU A 65 8.83 1.93 5.58
CA LEU A 65 9.86 0.93 5.28
C LEU A 65 11.05 1.49 4.50
N GLY A 66 11.05 2.77 4.13
CA GLY A 66 12.12 3.40 3.34
C GLY A 66 12.23 2.87 1.90
N THR A 67 11.17 2.31 1.35
CA THR A 67 11.12 1.74 -0.02
C THR A 67 10.26 2.56 -0.99
N ILE A 68 9.83 3.75 -0.57
CA ILE A 68 8.95 4.62 -1.35
C ILE A 68 9.58 5.09 -2.67
N GLU A 69 10.90 5.19 -2.75
CA GLU A 69 11.61 5.59 -3.97
C GLU A 69 11.37 4.58 -5.11
N PHE A 70 11.43 3.28 -4.82
CA PHE A 70 11.14 2.22 -5.78
C PHE A 70 9.67 2.21 -6.21
N TYR A 71 8.76 2.53 -5.28
CA TYR A 71 7.34 2.65 -5.57
C TYR A 71 7.06 3.85 -6.51
N LYS A 72 7.64 5.01 -6.21
CA LYS A 72 7.53 6.22 -7.02
C LYS A 72 8.14 6.05 -8.41
N GLN A 73 9.29 5.38 -8.51
CA GLN A 73 9.94 5.13 -9.81
C GLN A 73 9.05 4.31 -10.76
N ARG A 74 8.31 3.31 -10.24
CA ARG A 74 7.29 2.59 -11.03
C ARG A 74 6.11 3.49 -11.41
N LYS A 75 5.63 4.34 -10.49
CA LYS A 75 4.48 5.22 -10.74
C LYS A 75 4.82 6.30 -11.78
N SER A 76 6.02 6.86 -11.71
CA SER A 76 6.54 7.84 -12.67
C SER A 76 6.61 7.27 -14.09
N TYR A 77 6.93 5.98 -14.24
CA TYR A 77 6.87 5.28 -15.53
C TYR A 77 5.46 5.22 -16.15
N LYS A 78 4.41 5.42 -15.35
CA LYS A 78 3.02 5.37 -15.81
C LYS A 78 2.50 6.73 -16.27
N GLU A 79 3.10 7.81 -15.80
CA GLU A 79 2.73 9.20 -16.14
C GLU A 79 3.32 9.63 -17.50
N ASP A 80 4.41 8.99 -17.94
CA ASP A 80 5.11 9.32 -19.20
C ASP A 80 4.47 8.67 -20.46
N SER A 81 3.46 7.80 -20.29
CA SER A 81 2.89 7.01 -21.40
C SER A 81 1.61 7.61 -22.02
N GLU A 82 1.10 8.73 -21.50
CA GLU A 82 -0.11 9.39 -22.03
C GLU A 82 0.19 10.61 -22.92
N GLU A 83 1.47 10.86 -23.25
CA GLU A 83 1.90 11.95 -24.13
C GLU A 83 2.48 11.46 -25.48
N THR A 84 1.96 10.36 -26.03
CA THR A 84 2.27 9.96 -27.41
C THR A 84 1.04 9.37 -28.09
N SER A 85 0.05 10.22 -28.36
CA SER A 85 -0.93 9.98 -29.43
C SER A 85 -1.46 11.31 -29.95
N PHE A 86 -0.54 12.19 -30.36
CA PHE A 86 -0.83 13.22 -31.34
C PHE A 86 -0.19 12.78 -32.65
N TYR A 87 -0.95 12.05 -33.47
CA TYR A 87 -0.81 12.00 -34.93
C TYR A 87 -2.06 11.38 -35.54
#